data_AF-A0A3A3FEJ5-F1
#
_entry.id   AF-A0A3A3FEJ5-F1
#
_cell.length_a   1.000
_cell.length_b   1.000
_cell.length_c   1.000
_cell.angle_alpha   90.00
_cell.angle_beta   90.00
_cell.angle_gamma   90.00
#
_symmetry.space_group_name_H-M   'P 1'
#
loop_
_entity.id
_entity.type
_entity.pdbx_description
1 polymer ?
#
loop_
_entity_poly.entity_id
_entity_poly.type
_entity_poly.pdbx_seq_one_letter_code
_entity_poly.pdbx_strand_id
1 'polypeptide(L)' 'MGSGDLVFDVSGAEVLKSQVKHADVRVLPGIGHLPMIEAPKETSQAYTGSLRKSVGSQTLCFGNLIRSKAFFL' A
#
# COMPACT_ATOMS: atom_id res chain seq x y z
N MET A 1 -8.16 -4.93 -3.27
CA MET A 1 -8.86 -6.13 -3.77
C MET A 1 -10.34 -5.85 -3.77
N GLY A 2 -11.09 -6.44 -4.70
CA GLY A 2 -12.54 -6.30 -4.73
C GLY A 2 -13.22 -7.22 -3.72
N SER A 3 -14.31 -6.79 -3.08
CA SER A 3 -15.05 -7.64 -2.14
C SER A 3 -16.00 -8.63 -2.82
N GLY A 4 -16.20 -8.51 -4.13
CA GLY A 4 -16.98 -9.42 -4.97
C GLY A 4 -16.11 -10.32 -5.84
N ASP A 5 -14.80 -10.39 -5.56
CA ASP A 5 -13.89 -11.30 -6.26
C ASP A 5 -14.25 -12.76 -5.91
N LEU A 6 -14.48 -13.57 -6.94
CA LEU A 6 -14.85 -14.98 -6.81
C LEU A 6 -13.64 -15.93 -6.85
N VAL A 7 -12.46 -15.42 -7.22
CA VAL A 7 -11.22 -16.18 -7.34
C VAL A 7 -10.36 -15.97 -6.10
N PHE A 8 -10.28 -14.73 -5.62
CA PHE A 8 -9.46 -14.37 -4.47
C PHE A 8 -10.29 -13.65 -3.40
N ASP A 9 -10.61 -14.37 -2.33
CA ASP A 9 -11.37 -13.80 -1.20
C ASP A 9 -10.56 -12.76 -0.42
N VAL A 10 -11.26 -11.76 0.12
CA VAL A 10 -10.65 -10.66 0.88
C VAL A 10 -9.89 -11.14 2.12
N SER A 11 -10.26 -12.28 2.71
CA SER A 11 -9.52 -12.87 3.83
C SER A 11 -8.08 -13.25 3.45
N GLY A 12 -7.84 -13.63 2.19
CA GLY A 12 -6.48 -13.91 1.69
C GLY A 12 -5.58 -12.69 1.73
N ALA A 13 -6.15 -11.48 1.54
CA ALA A 13 -5.40 -10.24 1.62
C ALA A 13 -4.91 -9.94 3.05
N GLU A 14 -5.71 -10.29 4.05
CA GLU A 14 -5.32 -10.14 5.46
C GLU A 14 -4.21 -11.12 5.85
N VAL A 15 -4.23 -12.34 5.32
CA VAL A 15 -3.12 -13.30 5.50
C VAL A 15 -1.83 -12.72 4.91
N LEU A 16 -1.88 -12.17 3.70
CA LEU A 16 -0.70 -11.54 3.08
C LEU A 16 -0.17 -10.35 3.88
N LYS A 17 -1.08 -9.53 4.44
CA LYS A 17 -0.71 -8.39 5.29
C LYS A 17 0.06 -8.80 6.54
N SER A 18 -0.23 -9.97 7.12
CA SER A 18 0.49 -10.46 8.30
C SER A 18 1.91 -10.92 7.97
N GLN A 19 2.20 -11.26 6.71
CA GLN A 19 3.50 -11.80 6.27
C GLN A 19 4.39 -10.72 5.64
N VAL A 20 3.82 -9.67 5.06
CA VAL A 20 4.55 -8.63 4.32
C VAL A 20 4.67 -7.35 5.14
N LYS A 21 5.90 -6.99 5.50
CA LYS A 21 6.18 -5.72 6.21
C LYS A 21 5.72 -4.53 5.38
N HIS A 22 5.04 -3.59 6.04
CA HIS A 22 4.51 -2.36 5.43
C HIS A 22 3.45 -2.58 4.33
N ALA A 23 2.79 -3.74 4.29
CA ALA A 23 1.65 -3.95 3.39
C ALA A 23 0.47 -3.02 3.71
N ASP A 24 -0.09 -2.38 2.68
CA ASP A 24 -1.33 -1.58 2.74
C ASP A 24 -2.43 -2.36 2.00
N VAL A 25 -3.42 -2.85 2.74
CA VAL A 25 -4.58 -3.56 2.18
C VAL A 25 -5.76 -2.59 2.06
N ARG A 26 -6.30 -2.47 0.85
CA ARG A 26 -7.52 -1.71 0.53
C ARG A 26 -8.55 -2.66 -0.07
N VAL A 27 -9.71 -2.75 0.54
CA VAL A 27 -10.86 -3.49 -0.01
C VAL A 27 -11.78 -2.51 -0.72
N LEU A 28 -12.17 -2.83 -1.96
CA LEU A 28 -13.10 -2.05 -2.78
C LEU A 28 -14.47 -2.75 -2.76
N PRO A 29 -15.49 -2.16 -2.11
CA PRO A 29 -16.81 -2.79 -2.00
C PRO A 29 -17.46 -3.01 -3.36
N GLY A 30 -17.99 -4.22 -3.59
CA GLY A 30 -18.76 -4.56 -4.79
C GLY A 30 -17.94 -4.73 -6.07
N ILE A 31 -16.62 -4.60 -6.00
CA ILE A 31 -15.71 -4.82 -7.14
C ILE A 31 -15.30 -6.28 -7.20
N GLY A 32 -15.20 -6.83 -8.40
CA GLY A 32 -14.75 -8.18 -8.69
C GLY A 32 -13.24 -8.31 -8.80
N HIS A 33 -12.81 -9.26 -9.62
CA HIS A 33 -11.43 -9.68 -9.75
C HIS A 33 -10.53 -8.65 -10.45
N LEU A 34 -11.11 -7.77 -11.28
CA LEU A 34 -10.37 -6.88 -12.17
C LEU A 34 -10.61 -5.41 -11.79
N PRO A 35 -10.16 -4.97 -10.59
CA PRO A 35 -10.46 -3.62 -10.08
C PRO A 35 -9.93 -2.50 -10.98
N MET A 36 -8.83 -2.73 -11.70
CA MET A 36 -8.28 -1.75 -12.65
C MET A 36 -9.15 -1.54 -13.90
N ILE A 37 -10.07 -2.47 -14.18
CA ILE A 37 -11.04 -2.38 -15.29
C ILE A 37 -12.41 -1.94 -14.77
N GLU A 38 -12.87 -2.53 -13.67
CA GLU A 38 -14.21 -2.30 -13.11
C GLU A 38 -14.33 -0.93 -12.42
N ALA A 39 -13.28 -0.48 -11.73
CA ALA A 39 -13.24 0.81 -11.04
C ALA A 39 -11.87 1.48 -11.21
N PRO A 40 -11.51 1.92 -12.44
CA PRO A 40 -10.16 2.39 -12.75
C PRO A 40 -9.74 3.60 -11.92
N LYS A 41 -10.68 4.53 -11.70
CA LYS A 41 -10.43 5.78 -10.97
C LYS A 41 -10.15 5.49 -9.50
N GLU A 42 -11.03 4.75 -8.84
CA GLU A 42 -10.95 4.37 -7.42
C GLU A 42 -9.67 3.56 -7.17
N THR A 43 -9.36 2.63 -8.08
CA THR A 43 -8.16 1.81 -7.96
C THR A 43 -6.88 2.64 -8.13
N SER A 44 -6.86 3.59 -9.07
CA SER A 44 -5.72 4.50 -9.25
C SER A 44 -5.50 5.41 -8.02
N GLN A 45 -6.57 5.89 -7.40
CA GLN A 45 -6.51 6.71 -6.19
C GLN A 45 -6.00 5.91 -4.99
N ALA A 46 -6.47 4.66 -4.83
CA ALA A 46 -5.97 3.77 -3.80
C ALA A 46 -4.47 3.52 -3.96
N TYR A 47 -4.01 3.22 -5.18
CA TYR A 47 -2.62 2.95 -5.50
C TYR A 47 -1.70 4.16 -5.26
N THR A 48 -2.07 5.32 -5.78
CA THR A 48 -1.27 6.56 -5.60
C THR A 48 -1.21 7.00 -4.14
N GLY A 49 -2.29 6.80 -3.37
CA GLY A 49 -2.29 7.02 -1.92
C GLY A 49 -1.27 6.16 -1.18
N SER A 50 -1.13 4.89 -1.57
CA SER A 50 -0.13 3.98 -0.97
C SER A 50 1.30 4.38 -1.35
N LEU A 51 1.55 4.77 -2.61
CA LEU A 51 2.87 5.25 -3.04
C LEU A 51 3.32 6.52 -2.29
N ARG A 52 2.41 7.45 -2.03
CA ARG A 52 2.73 8.66 -1.25
C ARG A 52 3.20 8.33 0.17
N LYS A 53 2.57 7.34 0.81
CA LYS A 53 2.97 6.86 2.15
C LYS A 53 4.37 6.22 2.12
N SER A 54 4.67 5.40 1.10
CA SER A 54 5.95 4.70 1.01
C SER A 54 7.12 5.63 0.69
N VAL A 55 6.91 6.62 -0.19
CA VAL A 55 7.95 7.61 -0.54
C VAL A 55 8.22 8.58 0.62
N GLY A 56 7.17 9.05 1.31
CA GLY A 56 7.32 9.93 2.48
C GLY A 56 8.11 9.30 3.63
N SER A 57 8.01 7.97 3.78
CA SER A 57 8.77 7.23 4.80
C SER A 57 10.26 7.08 4.46
N GLN A 58 10.65 7.12 3.19
CA GLN A 58 12.06 7.02 2.77
C GLN A 58 12.82 8.35 2.94
N THR A 59 12.16 9.50 2.76
CA THR A 59 12.77 10.82 2.97
C THR A 59 13.18 11.04 4.44
N LEU A 60 12.39 10.55 5.40
CA LEU A 60 12.70 10.64 6.83
C LEU A 60 13.92 9.77 7.22
N CYS A 61 14.10 8.61 6.59
CA CYS A 61 15.26 7.76 6.84
C CYS A 61 16.57 8.38 6.32
N PHE A 62 16.55 9.04 5.16
CA PHE A 62 17.74 9.73 4.63
C PHE A 62 18.09 11.03 5.39
N GLY A 63 17.09 11.81 5.82
CA GLY A 63 17.32 13.04 6.59
C GLY A 63 17.97 12.80 7.96
N ASN A 64 17.65 11.69 8.62
CA ASN A 64 18.25 11.33 9.91
C ASN A 64 19.68 10.77 9.79
N LEU A 65 20.06 10.21 8.64
CA LEU A 65 21.43 9.72 8.42
C LEU A 65 22.44 10.88 8.35
N ILE A 66 22.03 12.04 7.83
CA ILE A 66 22.89 13.23 7.73
C ILE A 66 23.05 13.93 9.09
N ARG A 67 22.00 13.99 9.92
CA ARG A 67 22.12 14.55 11.29
C ARG A 67 22.97 13.70 12.22
N SER A 68 23.04 12.38 12.03
CA SER A 68 23.82 11.51 12.91
C SER A 68 25.34 11.55 12.66
N LYS A 69 25.80 12.07 11.51
CA LYS A 69 27.23 12.27 11.23
C LYS A 69 27.78 13.63 11.68
N ALA A 70 26.91 14.60 11.93
CA ALA A 70 27.31 15.95 12.36
C ALA A 70 27.62 16.08 13.86
N PHE A 71 27.48 15.00 14.64
CA PHE A 71 27.72 14.99 16.10
C PHE A 71 29.08 14.38 16.48
N PHE A 72 29.98 14.13 15.51
CA PHE A 72 31.27 13.46 15.73
C PHE A 72 32.48 14.29 15.26
N LEU A 73 32.35 15.61 15.16
CA LEU A 73 33.45 16.55 14.90
C LEU A 73 33.43 17.68 15.91
#